data_AF-A0A1L3JMK6-F1
#
_entry.id   AF-A0A1L3JMK6-F1
#
_cell.length_a   1.000
_cell.length_b   1.000
_cell.length_c   1.000
_cell.angle_alpha   90.00
_cell.angle_beta   90.00
_cell.angle_gamma   90.00
#
_symmetry.space_group_name_H-M   'P 1'
#
loop_
_entity.id
_entity.type
_entity.pdbx_description
1 polymer ?
#
loop_
_entity_poly.entity_id
_entity_poly.type
_entity_poly.pdbx_seq_one_letter_code
_entity_poly.pdbx_strand_id
1 'polypeptide(L)'
;MKDYNAQNNKFIKNGLVIIERMLTEIERLKIDRITDVILLRFLTYFISEIEKLKIIISSNPRFEWFFLQEEIDRLYSMDKNLTGINIQLNWKDGENRAFLIYNIKPRS
;
A
#
# COMPACT_ATOMS: atom_id res chain seq x y z
N MET A 1 -7.50 -12.14 16.13
CA MET A 1 -7.57 -11.09 15.08
C MET A 1 -6.84 -11.61 13.85
N LYS A 2 -7.42 -11.52 12.64
CA LYS A 2 -6.69 -11.87 11.41
C LYS A 2 -5.62 -10.79 11.20
N ASP A 3 -4.37 -11.21 11.03
CA ASP A 3 -3.26 -10.28 10.79
C ASP A 3 -3.26 -9.87 9.30
N TYR A 4 -4.01 -8.81 9.01
CA TYR A 4 -4.15 -8.24 7.67
C TYR A 4 -2.80 -7.71 7.13
N ASN A 5 -1.86 -7.33 8.01
CA ASN A 5 -0.52 -6.91 7.63
C ASN A 5 0.33 -8.08 7.16
N ALA A 6 0.27 -9.23 7.85
CA ALA A 6 0.94 -10.45 7.41
C ALA A 6 0.42 -10.94 6.05
N GLN A 7 -0.90 -10.85 5.81
CA GLN A 7 -1.49 -11.21 4.51
C GLN A 7 -1.12 -10.24 3.39
N ASN A 8 -1.08 -8.93 3.69
CA ASN A 8 -0.69 -7.92 2.71
C ASN A 8 0.80 -8.01 2.34
N ASN A 9 1.68 -8.21 3.33
CA ASN A 9 3.10 -8.43 3.11
C ASN A 9 3.36 -9.69 2.29
N LYS A 10 2.59 -10.76 2.53
CA LYS A 10 2.63 -11.98 1.72
C LYS A 10 2.18 -11.71 0.28
N PHE A 11 1.12 -10.92 0.07
CA PHE A 11 0.64 -10.55 -1.26
C PHE A 11 1.67 -9.72 -2.04
N ILE A 12 2.22 -8.66 -1.43
CA ILE A 12 3.27 -7.82 -2.02
C ILE A 12 4.49 -8.68 -2.36
N LYS A 13 4.98 -9.49 -1.42
CA LYS A 13 6.13 -10.38 -1.64
C LYS A 13 5.88 -11.36 -2.79
N ASN A 14 4.71 -11.99 -2.83
CA ASN A 14 4.36 -12.91 -3.92
C ASN A 14 4.26 -12.20 -5.26
N GLY A 15 3.66 -11.00 -5.30
CA GLY A 15 3.56 -10.18 -6.52
C GLY A 15 4.92 -9.77 -7.06
N LEU A 16 5.83 -9.32 -6.18
CA LEU A 16 7.19 -8.97 -6.56
C LEU A 16 7.97 -10.19 -7.09
N VAL A 17 7.84 -11.36 -6.46
CA VAL A 17 8.48 -12.59 -6.96
C VAL A 17 8.00 -12.97 -8.36
N ILE A 18 6.71 -12.81 -8.65
CA ILE A 18 6.16 -13.08 -9.99
C ILE A 18 6.74 -12.09 -11.01
N ILE A 19 6.77 -10.79 -10.67
CA ILE A 19 7.34 -9.75 -11.53
C ILE A 19 8.81 -10.03 -11.85
N GLU A 20 9.64 -10.35 -10.85
CA GLU A 20 11.05 -10.67 -11.05
C GLU A 20 11.26 -11.87 -11.99
N ARG A 21 10.42 -12.91 -11.86
CA ARG A 21 10.45 -14.06 -12.76
C ARG A 21 10.11 -13.65 -14.20
N MET A 22 9.08 -12.83 -14.39
CA MET A 22 8.69 -12.35 -15.73
C MET A 22 9.82 -11.53 -16.37
N LEU A 23 10.44 -10.61 -15.63
CA LEU A 23 11.57 -9.81 -16.11
C LEU A 23 12.75 -10.70 -16.51
N THR A 24 13.08 -11.70 -15.70
CA THR A 24 14.15 -12.66 -15.98
C THR A 24 13.91 -13.42 -17.29
N GLU A 25 12.69 -13.91 -17.50
CA GLU A 25 12.34 -14.63 -18.73
C GLU A 25 12.34 -13.72 -19.96
N ILE A 26 11.92 -12.46 -19.83
CA ILE A 26 11.98 -11.48 -20.93
C ILE A 26 13.44 -11.16 -21.29
N GLU A 27 14.32 -11.00 -20.31
CA GLU A 27 15.75 -10.77 -20.58
C GLU A 27 16.41 -11.97 -21.25
N ARG A 28 16.07 -13.20 -20.86
CA ARG A 28 16.50 -14.40 -21.59
C ARG A 28 16.03 -14.39 -23.04
N LEU A 29 14.75 -14.07 -23.26
CA LEU A 29 14.18 -14.00 -24.60
C LEU A 29 14.86 -12.93 -25.48
N LYS A 30 15.28 -11.80 -24.91
CA LYS A 30 16.07 -10.79 -25.64
C LYS A 30 17.41 -11.34 -26.11
N ILE A 31 18.08 -12.15 -25.30
CA ILE A 31 19.35 -12.80 -25.69
C ILE A 31 19.10 -13.81 -26.81
N ASP A 32 18.08 -14.65 -26.68
CA ASP A 32 17.75 -15.70 -27.67
C ASP A 32 17.23 -15.16 -29.02
N ARG A 33 16.78 -13.90 -29.03
CA ARG A 33 16.21 -13.22 -30.21
C ARG A 33 16.95 -11.92 -30.53
N ILE A 34 18.24 -11.86 -30.23
CA ILE A 34 19.04 -10.62 -30.35
C ILE A 34 19.08 -10.01 -31.77
N THR A 35 18.82 -10.83 -32.79
CA THR A 35 18.79 -10.38 -34.19
C THR A 35 17.43 -9.79 -34.61
N ASP A 36 16.37 -10.01 -33.83
CA ASP A 36 15.03 -9.48 -34.11
C ASP A 36 14.83 -8.12 -33.44
N VAL A 37 15.22 -7.07 -34.16
CA VAL A 37 15.21 -5.68 -33.66
C VAL A 37 13.79 -5.19 -33.29
N ILE A 38 12.76 -5.66 -34.01
CA ILE A 38 11.37 -5.25 -33.75
C ILE A 38 10.90 -5.88 -32.45
N LEU A 39 11.14 -7.18 -32.27
CA LEU A 39 10.84 -7.88 -31.04
C LEU A 39 11.60 -7.25 -29.86
N LEU A 40 12.88 -6.95 -30.01
CA LEU A 40 13.68 -6.33 -28.94
C LEU A 40 13.12 -4.98 -28.48
N ARG A 41 12.65 -4.13 -29.40
CA ARG A 41 11.98 -2.86 -29.05
C ARG A 41 10.71 -3.11 -28.24
N PHE A 42 9.92 -4.09 -28.66
CA PHE A 42 8.69 -4.46 -27.98
C PHE A 42 8.95 -5.04 -26.59
N LEU A 43 9.95 -5.92 -26.44
CA LEU A 43 10.38 -6.47 -25.15
C LEU A 43 10.91 -5.37 -24.21
N THR A 44 11.65 -4.39 -24.75
CA THR A 44 12.14 -3.24 -23.97
C THR A 44 10.98 -2.39 -23.44
N TYR A 45 9.97 -2.13 -24.27
CA TYR A 45 8.75 -1.47 -23.83
C TYR A 45 8.05 -2.28 -22.72
N PHE A 46 7.89 -3.59 -22.91
CA PHE A 46 7.26 -4.46 -21.91
C PHE A 46 7.99 -4.48 -20.57
N ILE A 47 9.32 -4.53 -20.56
CA ILE A 47 10.13 -4.39 -19.35
C ILE A 47 9.77 -3.09 -18.64
N SER A 48 9.67 -1.98 -19.38
CA SER A 48 9.35 -0.68 -18.77
C SER A 48 7.96 -0.63 -18.14
N GLU A 49 6.96 -1.30 -18.72
CA GLU A 49 5.62 -1.40 -18.15
C GLU A 49 5.59 -2.29 -16.91
N ILE A 50 6.35 -3.40 -16.91
CA ILE A 50 6.46 -4.30 -15.76
C ILE A 50 7.18 -3.60 -14.59
N GLU A 51 8.20 -2.81 -14.85
CA GLU A 51 8.87 -2.00 -13.81
C GLU A 51 7.92 -0.95 -13.19
N LYS A 52 7.01 -0.35 -13.96
CA LYS A 52 5.95 0.51 -13.40
C LYS A 52 5.02 -0.26 -12.45
N LEU A 53 4.64 -1.49 -12.81
CA LEU A 53 3.85 -2.35 -11.93
C LEU A 53 4.59 -2.70 -10.64
N LYS A 54 5.91 -2.97 -10.73
CA LYS A 54 6.77 -3.21 -9.57
C LYS A 54 6.77 -2.02 -8.62
N ILE A 55 6.88 -0.81 -9.16
CA ILE A 55 6.78 0.43 -8.38
C ILE A 55 5.43 0.48 -7.68
N ILE A 56 4.30 0.33 -8.39
CA ILE A 56 2.95 0.41 -7.81
C ILE A 56 2.73 -0.60 -6.67
N ILE A 57 3.19 -1.84 -6.84
CA ILE A 57 3.08 -2.88 -5.82
C ILE A 57 3.99 -2.56 -4.61
N SER A 58 5.18 -2.01 -4.85
CA SER A 58 6.13 -1.66 -3.80
C SER A 58 5.76 -0.39 -3.04
N SER A 59 5.19 0.60 -3.73
CA SER A 59 4.78 1.88 -3.16
C SER A 59 3.42 1.82 -2.46
N ASN A 60 2.83 0.62 -2.35
CA ASN A 60 1.64 0.25 -1.59
C ASN A 60 0.90 1.48 -0.99
N PRO A 61 0.03 2.16 -1.75
CA PRO A 61 -0.62 3.40 -1.33
C PRO A 61 -1.70 3.18 -0.25
N ARG A 62 -1.73 2.01 0.40
CA ARG A 62 -2.73 1.73 1.42
C ARG A 62 -2.37 2.51 2.68
N PHE A 63 -3.35 3.31 3.08
CA PHE A 63 -3.45 3.98 4.38
C PHE A 63 -2.76 3.15 5.47
N GLU A 64 -1.79 3.73 6.15
CA GLU A 64 -0.89 3.05 7.08
C GLU A 64 -1.63 2.68 8.37
N TRP A 65 -2.50 1.67 8.26
CA TRP A 65 -3.32 1.13 9.35
C TRP A 65 -2.52 0.78 10.59
N PHE A 66 -1.24 0.43 10.42
CA PHE A 66 -0.32 0.19 11.51
C PHE A 66 -0.15 1.42 12.42
N PHE A 67 0.15 2.61 11.86
CA PHE A 67 0.30 3.82 12.67
C PHE A 67 -1.01 4.20 13.36
N LEU A 68 -2.13 3.95 12.69
CA LEU A 68 -3.42 4.20 13.30
C LEU A 68 -3.68 3.25 14.47
N GLN A 69 -3.35 1.97 14.32
CA GLN A 69 -3.47 0.98 15.38
C GLN A 69 -2.54 1.30 16.56
N GLU A 70 -1.28 1.66 16.31
CA GLU A 70 -0.37 2.09 17.37
C GLU A 70 -0.92 3.29 18.16
N GLU A 71 -1.53 4.25 17.47
CA GLU A 71 -2.13 5.41 18.13
C GLU A 71 -3.39 5.04 18.92
N ILE A 72 -4.22 4.12 18.42
CA ILE A 72 -5.35 3.55 19.17
C ILE A 72 -4.85 2.87 20.45
N ASP A 73 -3.82 2.04 20.36
CA ASP A 73 -3.26 1.30 21.48
C ASP A 73 -2.62 2.25 22.51
N ARG A 74 -1.97 3.32 22.04
CA ARG A 74 -1.45 4.40 22.90
C ARG A 74 -2.56 5.11 23.67
N LEU A 75 -3.64 5.51 22.98
CA LEU A 75 -4.77 6.20 23.61
C LEU A 75 -5.47 5.30 24.64
N TYR A 76 -5.72 4.03 24.31
CA TYR A 76 -6.31 3.07 25.23
C TYR A 76 -5.41 2.77 26.45
N SER A 77 -4.09 2.79 26.25
CA SER A 77 -3.13 2.65 27.36
C SER A 77 -3.17 3.84 28.31
N MET A 78 -3.48 5.04 27.80
CA MET A 78 -3.64 6.25 28.61
C MET A 78 -4.99 6.31 29.33
N ASP A 79 -6.08 5.87 28.68
CA ASP A 79 -7.41 5.79 29.27
C ASP A 79 -8.13 4.48 28.89
N LYS A 80 -8.20 3.57 29.86
CA LYS A 80 -8.85 2.26 29.70
C LYS A 80 -10.37 2.33 29.64
N ASN A 81 -10.96 3.49 29.93
CA ASN A 81 -12.41 3.69 29.83
C ASN A 81 -12.83 4.19 28.45
N LEU A 82 -11.90 4.34 27.50
CA LEU A 82 -12.22 4.67 26.12
C LEU A 82 -13.11 3.58 25.52
N THR A 83 -14.31 3.98 25.10
CA THR A 83 -15.32 3.09 24.52
C THR A 83 -15.25 3.04 23.00
N GLY A 84 -14.45 3.91 22.37
CA GLY A 84 -14.28 3.97 20.93
C GLY A 84 -13.36 5.11 20.51
N ILE A 85 -12.95 5.08 19.24
CA ILE A 85 -12.06 6.08 18.65
C ILE A 85 -12.67 6.57 17.34
N ASN A 86 -12.64 7.88 17.13
CA ASN A 86 -13.11 8.51 15.91
C ASN A 86 -11.89 8.88 15.05
N ILE A 87 -11.82 8.29 13.86
CA ILE A 87 -10.75 8.53 12.89
C ILE A 87 -11.28 9.46 11.82
N GLN A 88 -10.67 10.64 11.70
CA GLN A 88 -11.03 11.60 10.66
C GLN A 88 -9.88 11.72 9.63
N LEU A 89 -10.15 11.28 8.40
CA LEU A 89 -9.21 11.38 7.29
C LEU A 89 -9.52 12.64 6.48
N ASN A 90 -8.65 13.64 6.57
CA ASN A 90 -8.79 14.88 5.83
C ASN A 90 -7.74 14.94 4.72
N TRP A 91 -8.20 15.05 3.47
CA TRP A 91 -7.33 15.31 2.34
C TRP A 91 -6.98 16.79 2.32
N LYS A 92 -5.70 17.11 2.07
CA LYS A 92 -5.25 18.50 2.03
C LYS A 92 -5.56 19.10 0.67
N ASP A 93 -6.80 19.59 0.53
CA ASP A 93 -7.11 20.79 -0.25
C ASP A 93 -8.51 21.32 0.16
N GLY A 94 -8.55 22.53 0.72
CA GLY A 94 -9.77 23.26 1.03
C GLY A 94 -9.94 23.64 2.50
N GLU A 95 -9.66 24.91 2.83
CA GLU A 95 -9.69 25.52 4.16
C GLU A 95 -11.09 25.75 4.77
N ASN A 96 -12.09 24.93 4.49
CA ASN A 96 -13.43 25.11 5.09
C ASN A 96 -13.77 24.00 6.08
N ARG A 97 -13.57 24.29 7.36
CA ARG A 97 -13.89 23.39 8.48
C ARG A 97 -15.26 23.74 9.06
N ALA A 98 -16.13 22.75 9.19
CA ALA A 98 -17.20 22.76 10.19
C ALA A 98 -16.83 21.72 11.25
N PHE A 99 -16.80 22.13 12.51
CA PHE A 99 -16.53 21.24 13.64
C PHE A 99 -17.86 20.84 14.28
N LEU A 100 -18.06 19.54 14.51
CA LEU A 100 -19.07 19.06 15.44
C LEU A 100 -18.35 18.59 16.71
N ILE A 101 -18.28 19.46 17.71
CA ILE A 101 -17.79 19.11 19.05
C ILE A 101 -18.93 18.40 19.76
N TYR A 102 -18.81 17.09 19.99
CA TYR A 102 -19.76 16.37 20.84
C TYR A 102 -19.15 16.19 22.22
N ASN A 103 -19.63 16.97 23.19
CA ASN A 103 -19.30 16.78 24.60
C ASN A 103 -20.09 15.59 25.13
N ILE A 104 -19.38 14.53 25.56
CA ILE A 104 -20.00 13.46 26.34
C ILE A 104 -20.14 13.99 27.77
N LYS A 105 -21.38 14.30 28.19
CA LYS A 105 -21.66 14.53 29.60
C LYS A 105 -21.55 13.18 30.34
N PRO A 106 -20.84 13.10 31.47
CA PRO A 106 -20.87 11.92 32.32
C PRO A 106 -22.30 11.72 32.84
N ARG A 107 -22.80 10.48 32.78
CA ARG A 107 -24.03 10.11 33.51
C ARG A 107 -23.70 10.08 35.00
N SER A 108 -24.40 10.92 35.75
CA SER A 108 -24.57 10.85 37.21
C SER A 108 -25.16 9.52 37.64
#